data_AF-A0A1A8ZJV9-F1
#
_entry.id   AF-A0A1A8ZJV9-F1
#
_cell.length_a   1.000
_cell.length_b   1.000
_cell.length_c   1.000
_cell.angle_alpha   90.00
_cell.angle_beta   90.00
_cell.angle_gamma   90.00
#
_symmetry.space_group_name_H-M   'P 1'
#
loop_
_entity.id
_entity.type
_entity.pdbx_description
1 polymer ?
#
loop_
_entity_poly.entity_id
_entity_poly.type
_entity_poly.pdbx_seq_one_letter_code
_entity_poly.pdbx_strand_id
1 'polypeptide(L)'
;MDGISVRRAEEVVRARFNSDYDHLGRKWLIVRDSSVPSGFELVTPPIHYDDIPILQDLFRRLRTAGARRSPLAGIHIHVEARNLLPRQVQSLVNVYSGNVDLILQMLNVDSGRRLLYAQPVEPFARRLNALNSPATWEELRSLWYVVAEASDEHPDRYNSSRYTEINLNSLFYRQTIEFRAFNSTNHAGKLRTILVLVLALTSFARRYDGVYPLHIEPIADKSTAAERAVALFSLLSIGGPEFRRVRDHLLAGIEKHYRPKDDGSSVVYCFEGQGMFFEGDSHRELLDQVVDGRFLDDPNVQAFLTKLRKRSKSLLLKPWLAHEVLTVSDHDGYARAILSMMEREGLGLLTTRGA
;
A
#
# COMPACT_ATOMS: atom_id res chain seq x y z
N MET A 1 4.80 23.52 -10.02
CA MET A 1 6.21 23.33 -10.42
C MET A 1 6.39 21.88 -10.80
N ASP A 2 6.61 21.64 -12.08
CA ASP A 2 6.73 20.29 -12.62
C ASP A 2 8.00 19.59 -12.09
N GLY A 3 7.96 18.25 -12.02
CA GLY A 3 9.13 17.44 -11.66
C GLY A 3 10.19 17.46 -12.76
N ILE A 4 11.31 16.75 -12.53
CA ILE A 4 12.32 16.57 -13.57
C ILE A 4 11.86 15.62 -14.68
N SER A 5 12.43 15.78 -15.88
CA SER A 5 12.21 14.86 -17.00
C SER A 5 12.86 13.50 -16.76
N VAL A 6 12.38 12.47 -17.46
CA VAL A 6 12.97 11.12 -17.51
C VAL A 6 14.45 11.18 -17.83
N ARG A 7 14.82 11.92 -18.89
CA ARG A 7 16.22 12.11 -19.30
C ARG A 7 17.08 12.69 -18.19
N ARG A 8 16.56 13.70 -17.47
CA ARG A 8 17.30 14.30 -16.36
C ARG A 8 17.47 13.32 -15.20
N ALA A 9 16.48 12.47 -14.92
CA ALA A 9 16.60 11.43 -13.92
C ALA A 9 17.63 10.35 -14.32
N GLU A 10 17.67 9.95 -15.59
CA GLU A 10 18.69 9.03 -16.13
C GLU A 10 20.10 9.60 -15.98
N GLU A 11 20.29 10.90 -16.28
CA GLU A 11 21.56 11.59 -16.07
C GLU A 11 22.01 11.57 -14.60
N VAL A 12 21.08 11.68 -13.64
CA VAL A 12 21.39 11.58 -12.21
C VAL A 12 21.88 10.18 -11.83
N VAL A 13 21.25 9.12 -12.36
CA VAL A 13 21.69 7.73 -12.17
C VAL A 13 23.09 7.55 -12.76
N ARG A 14 23.31 7.99 -14.01
CA ARG A 14 24.61 7.91 -14.68
C ARG A 14 25.70 8.68 -13.96
N ALA A 15 25.41 9.88 -13.48
CA ALA A 15 26.35 10.67 -12.71
C ALA A 15 26.72 10.00 -11.38
N ARG A 16 25.82 9.19 -10.79
CA ARG A 16 26.11 8.45 -9.55
C ARG A 16 27.02 7.25 -9.79
N PHE A 17 26.87 6.54 -10.91
CA PHE A 17 27.58 5.28 -11.14
C PHE A 17 28.63 5.34 -12.26
N ASN A 18 28.82 6.51 -12.89
CA ASN A 18 29.60 6.69 -14.11
C ASN A 18 29.14 5.81 -15.30
N SER A 19 27.93 5.23 -15.19
CA SER A 19 27.26 4.38 -16.17
C SER A 19 25.83 4.09 -15.70
N ASP A 20 25.08 3.23 -16.41
CA ASP A 20 23.80 2.69 -15.93
C ASP A 20 23.97 1.52 -14.92
N TYR A 21 25.21 1.16 -14.59
CA TYR A 21 25.57 0.01 -13.77
C TYR A 21 26.34 0.43 -12.52
N ASP A 22 26.02 -0.16 -11.38
CA ASP A 22 26.84 0.03 -10.17
C ASP A 22 28.17 -0.73 -10.23
N HIS A 23 28.97 -0.61 -9.17
CA HIS A 23 30.28 -1.25 -9.04
C HIS A 23 30.24 -2.79 -9.10
N LEU A 24 29.08 -3.41 -8.95
CA LEU A 24 28.87 -4.86 -9.07
C LEU A 24 28.32 -5.24 -10.46
N GLY A 25 28.27 -4.30 -11.41
CA GLY A 25 27.72 -4.53 -12.74
C GLY A 25 26.21 -4.68 -12.77
N ARG A 26 25.48 -4.25 -11.71
CA ARG A 26 24.02 -4.34 -11.65
C ARG A 26 23.38 -3.09 -12.24
N LYS A 27 22.39 -3.26 -13.10
CA LYS A 27 21.75 -2.16 -13.82
C LYS A 27 20.69 -1.45 -12.98
N TRP A 28 20.74 -0.12 -12.94
CA TRP A 28 19.75 0.75 -12.31
C TRP A 28 18.99 1.51 -13.41
N LEU A 29 17.66 1.51 -13.37
CA LEU A 29 16.84 1.99 -14.47
C LEU A 29 15.90 3.12 -14.04
N ILE A 30 15.74 4.10 -14.92
CA ILE A 30 14.59 4.99 -14.92
C ILE A 30 13.68 4.52 -16.03
N VAL A 31 12.41 4.24 -15.72
CA VAL A 31 11.42 3.76 -16.69
C VAL A 31 10.25 4.73 -16.70
N ARG A 32 9.74 5.08 -17.87
CA ARG A 32 8.54 5.93 -17.97
C ARG A 32 7.34 5.19 -17.34
N ASP A 33 6.62 5.88 -16.47
CA ASP A 33 5.37 5.37 -15.89
C ASP A 33 4.17 5.91 -16.69
N SER A 34 3.39 5.03 -17.31
CA SER A 34 2.19 5.42 -18.04
C SER A 34 1.03 5.85 -17.14
N SER A 35 1.10 5.52 -15.84
CA SER A 35 0.10 5.87 -14.83
C SER A 35 0.28 7.28 -14.28
N VAL A 36 1.46 7.88 -14.49
CA VAL A 36 1.79 9.22 -14.02
C VAL A 36 2.16 10.09 -15.23
N PRO A 37 1.37 11.13 -15.56
CA PRO A 37 1.70 12.03 -16.66
C PRO A 37 3.12 12.58 -16.53
N SER A 38 3.96 12.33 -17.55
CA SER A 38 5.38 12.71 -17.58
C SER A 38 6.22 12.18 -16.40
N GLY A 39 5.73 11.14 -15.71
CA GLY A 39 6.39 10.52 -14.56
C GLY A 39 7.33 9.36 -14.93
N PHE A 40 8.04 8.87 -13.92
CA PHE A 40 8.95 7.75 -14.04
C PHE A 40 9.00 6.90 -12.77
N GLU A 41 9.40 5.64 -12.94
CA GLU A 41 9.78 4.72 -11.87
C GLU A 41 11.32 4.61 -11.80
N LEU A 42 11.86 4.64 -10.59
CA LEU A 42 13.21 4.14 -10.34
C LEU A 42 13.12 2.64 -10.09
N VAL A 43 13.63 1.84 -11.02
CA VAL A 43 13.66 0.39 -10.93
C VAL A 43 15.07 -0.04 -10.54
N THR A 44 15.18 -0.65 -9.36
CA THR A 44 16.44 -1.16 -8.85
C THR A 44 16.76 -2.52 -9.46
N PRO A 45 18.04 -2.92 -9.54
CA PRO A 45 18.36 -4.33 -9.64
C PRO A 45 17.94 -5.06 -8.34
N PRO A 46 18.05 -6.39 -8.27
CA PRO A 46 18.09 -7.08 -6.99
C PRO A 46 19.18 -6.48 -6.10
N ILE A 47 18.78 -5.98 -4.94
CA ILE A 47 19.64 -5.34 -3.94
C ILE A 47 19.51 -6.05 -2.59
N HIS A 48 20.58 -6.01 -1.80
CA HIS A 48 20.63 -6.57 -0.46
C HIS A 48 20.40 -5.49 0.61
N TYR A 49 20.26 -5.91 1.87
CA TYR A 49 20.08 -4.98 2.99
C TYR A 49 21.21 -3.94 3.06
N ASP A 50 22.44 -4.36 2.81
CA ASP A 50 23.63 -3.48 2.85
C ASP A 50 23.70 -2.48 1.69
N ASP A 51 22.88 -2.65 0.65
CA ASP A 51 22.76 -1.72 -0.47
C ASP A 51 21.78 -0.55 -0.18
N ILE A 52 21.01 -0.60 0.93
CA ILE A 52 20.07 0.48 1.30
C ILE A 52 20.73 1.88 1.28
N PRO A 53 21.97 2.08 1.78
CA PRO A 53 22.65 3.37 1.69
C PRO A 53 22.84 3.87 0.25
N ILE A 54 23.11 2.97 -0.71
CA ILE A 54 23.25 3.31 -2.14
C ILE A 54 21.91 3.83 -2.68
N LEU A 55 20.82 3.10 -2.42
CA LEU A 55 19.48 3.51 -2.82
C LEU A 55 19.09 4.85 -2.19
N GLN A 56 19.39 5.05 -0.90
CA GLN A 56 19.11 6.30 -0.21
C GLN A 56 19.89 7.48 -0.80
N ASP A 57 21.17 7.30 -1.14
CA ASP A 57 21.98 8.32 -1.81
C ASP A 57 21.38 8.70 -3.18
N LEU A 58 21.02 7.71 -3.99
CA LEU A 58 20.39 7.93 -5.28
C LEU A 58 19.06 8.70 -5.14
N PHE A 59 18.23 8.33 -4.15
CA PHE A 59 16.99 9.04 -3.84
C PHE A 59 17.22 10.50 -3.45
N ARG A 60 18.26 10.79 -2.65
CA ARG A 60 18.64 12.16 -2.30
C ARG A 60 19.08 12.94 -3.53
N ARG A 61 19.89 12.35 -4.40
CA ARG A 61 20.34 13.00 -5.65
C ARG A 61 19.19 13.31 -6.59
N LEU A 62 18.26 12.38 -6.77
CA LEU A 62 17.05 12.60 -7.56
C LEU A 62 16.21 13.75 -6.97
N ARG A 63 16.00 13.76 -5.65
CA ARG A 63 15.30 14.86 -4.97
C ARG A 63 16.01 16.20 -5.17
N THR A 64 17.33 16.26 -4.99
CA THR A 64 18.14 17.48 -5.19
C THR A 64 18.09 17.96 -6.63
N ALA A 65 18.02 17.04 -7.61
CA ALA A 65 17.86 17.39 -9.01
C ALA A 65 16.46 17.96 -9.33
N GLY A 66 15.48 17.81 -8.43
CA GLY A 66 14.12 18.31 -8.58
C GLY A 66 13.04 17.23 -8.70
N ALA A 67 13.36 15.95 -8.49
CA ALA A 67 12.35 14.88 -8.48
C ALA A 67 11.35 15.07 -7.34
N ARG A 68 10.07 14.92 -7.66
CA ARG A 68 8.95 15.07 -6.73
C ARG A 68 8.17 13.76 -6.63
N ARG A 69 7.58 13.51 -5.46
CA ARG A 69 6.63 12.40 -5.30
C ARG A 69 5.36 12.70 -6.12
N SER A 70 4.70 11.65 -6.60
CA SER A 70 3.38 11.77 -7.23
C SER A 70 2.33 11.03 -6.39
N PRO A 71 1.18 11.65 -6.08
CA PRO A 71 0.09 10.98 -5.39
C PRO A 71 -0.49 9.82 -6.21
N LEU A 72 -0.26 9.81 -7.52
CA LEU A 72 -0.63 8.74 -8.45
C LEU A 72 0.36 7.55 -8.44
N ALA A 73 1.57 7.74 -7.92
CA ALA A 73 2.60 6.69 -7.87
C ALA A 73 2.59 5.94 -6.53
N GLY A 74 2.96 4.66 -6.57
CA GLY A 74 3.19 3.82 -5.39
C GLY A 74 4.64 3.37 -5.29
N ILE A 75 4.97 2.67 -4.20
CA ILE A 75 6.22 1.92 -4.05
C ILE A 75 5.87 0.43 -4.06
N HIS A 76 6.48 -0.30 -4.98
CA HIS A 76 6.41 -1.76 -5.02
C HIS A 76 7.74 -2.33 -4.55
N ILE A 77 7.71 -3.22 -3.56
CA ILE A 77 8.91 -3.91 -3.08
C ILE A 77 8.72 -5.40 -3.30
N HIS A 78 9.59 -5.98 -4.12
CA HIS A 78 9.67 -7.41 -4.35
C HIS A 78 10.73 -7.99 -3.41
N VAL A 79 10.31 -8.86 -2.49
CA VAL A 79 11.21 -9.58 -1.59
C VAL A 79 11.34 -11.01 -2.09
N GLU A 80 12.58 -11.48 -2.25
CA GLU A 80 12.91 -12.85 -2.64
C GLU A 80 12.22 -13.89 -1.74
N ALA A 81 11.57 -14.88 -2.36
CA ALA A 81 10.73 -15.85 -1.68
C ALA A 81 11.05 -17.32 -1.99
N ARG A 82 12.06 -17.61 -2.85
CA ARG A 82 12.49 -18.98 -3.18
C ARG A 82 12.78 -19.87 -1.96
N ASN A 83 13.26 -19.27 -0.87
CA ASN A 83 13.66 -19.98 0.35
C ASN A 83 12.57 -20.00 1.42
N LEU A 84 11.34 -19.59 1.09
CA LEU A 84 10.20 -19.71 2.00
C LEU A 84 9.52 -21.06 1.83
N LEU A 85 8.70 -21.42 2.81
CA LEU A 85 7.76 -22.54 2.77
C LEU A 85 6.32 -22.00 2.72
N PRO A 86 5.32 -22.77 2.25
CA PRO A 86 3.92 -22.34 2.24
C PRO A 86 3.44 -21.83 3.60
N ARG A 87 3.78 -22.54 4.70
CA ARG A 87 3.48 -22.13 6.08
C ARG A 87 4.11 -20.79 6.50
N GLN A 88 5.27 -20.46 5.94
CA GLN A 88 5.94 -19.18 6.20
C GLN A 88 5.28 -18.06 5.41
N VAL A 89 4.81 -18.32 4.18
CA VAL A 89 3.96 -17.36 3.45
C VAL A 89 2.65 -17.11 4.18
N GLN A 90 2.02 -18.15 4.73
CA GLN A 90 0.85 -17.99 5.61
C GLN A 90 1.18 -17.16 6.85
N SER A 91 2.30 -17.42 7.52
CA SER A 91 2.73 -16.63 8.68
C SER A 91 2.94 -15.16 8.32
N LEU A 92 3.52 -14.87 7.15
CA LEU A 92 3.69 -13.52 6.63
C LEU A 92 2.34 -12.82 6.41
N VAL A 93 1.43 -13.51 5.73
CA VAL A 93 0.08 -12.99 5.47
C VAL A 93 -0.66 -12.75 6.78
N ASN A 94 -0.57 -13.66 7.75
CA ASN A 94 -1.22 -13.54 9.04
C ASN A 94 -0.68 -12.38 9.88
N VAL A 95 0.65 -12.23 9.98
CA VAL A 95 1.24 -11.11 10.72
C VAL A 95 0.94 -9.77 10.05
N TYR A 96 0.94 -9.72 8.71
CA TYR A 96 0.59 -8.52 7.98
C TYR A 96 -0.88 -8.17 8.17
N SER A 97 -1.80 -9.09 7.88
CA SER A 97 -3.25 -8.87 8.00
C SER A 97 -3.68 -8.53 9.43
N GLY A 98 -3.08 -9.15 10.44
CA GLY A 98 -3.37 -8.83 11.83
C GLY A 98 -2.93 -7.42 12.27
N ASN A 99 -2.00 -6.82 11.52
CA ASN A 99 -1.44 -5.49 11.81
C ASN A 99 -1.66 -4.49 10.68
N VAL A 100 -2.51 -4.80 9.70
CA VAL A 100 -2.58 -4.02 8.45
C VAL A 100 -3.03 -2.59 8.73
N ASP A 101 -4.08 -2.40 9.53
CA ASP A 101 -4.59 -1.06 9.85
C ASP A 101 -3.51 -0.22 10.55
N LEU A 102 -2.77 -0.81 11.49
CA LEU A 102 -1.64 -0.15 12.14
C LEU A 102 -0.53 0.21 11.13
N ILE A 103 -0.19 -0.70 10.22
CA ILE A 103 0.83 -0.47 9.18
C ILE A 103 0.40 0.68 8.26
N LEU A 104 -0.87 0.72 7.86
CA LEU A 104 -1.42 1.76 7.01
C LEU A 104 -1.42 3.12 7.74
N GLN A 105 -1.77 3.16 9.03
CA GLN A 105 -1.67 4.36 9.87
C GLN A 105 -0.21 4.84 10.00
N MET A 106 0.72 3.95 10.37
CA MET A 106 2.15 4.28 10.54
C MET A 106 2.82 4.80 9.26
N LEU A 107 2.38 4.32 8.10
CA LEU A 107 2.89 4.75 6.80
C LEU A 107 2.06 5.87 6.17
N ASN A 108 0.95 6.25 6.81
CA ASN A 108 -0.07 7.18 6.31
C ASN A 108 -0.41 6.82 4.85
N VAL A 109 -0.76 5.55 4.61
CA VAL A 109 -1.19 5.06 3.30
C VAL A 109 -2.51 5.72 2.92
N ASP A 110 -2.67 6.04 1.64
CA ASP A 110 -3.91 6.59 1.12
C ASP A 110 -4.98 5.49 0.96
N SER A 111 -6.15 5.68 1.56
CA SER A 111 -7.25 4.70 1.50
C SER A 111 -7.79 4.52 0.09
N GLY A 112 -7.68 5.55 -0.75
CA GLY A 112 -7.93 5.46 -2.18
C GLY A 112 -7.06 4.43 -2.89
N ARG A 113 -5.76 4.44 -2.59
CA ARG A 113 -4.80 3.44 -3.09
C ARG A 113 -5.13 2.05 -2.58
N ARG A 114 -5.46 1.91 -1.30
CA ARG A 114 -5.91 0.62 -0.72
C ARG A 114 -7.16 0.10 -1.44
N LEU A 115 -8.12 0.96 -1.72
CA LEU A 115 -9.39 0.57 -2.35
C LEU A 115 -9.21 0.06 -3.79
N LEU A 116 -8.30 0.70 -4.55
CA LEU A 116 -8.26 0.57 -6.01
C LEU A 116 -7.04 -0.17 -6.56
N TYR A 117 -5.89 -0.05 -5.89
CA TYR A 117 -4.60 -0.51 -6.43
C TYR A 117 -3.90 -1.53 -5.53
N ALA A 118 -4.34 -1.66 -4.28
CA ALA A 118 -3.77 -2.55 -3.28
C ALA A 118 -4.87 -3.03 -2.31
N GLN A 119 -5.77 -3.88 -2.81
CA GLN A 119 -6.91 -4.40 -2.04
C GLN A 119 -6.46 -5.19 -0.80
N PRO A 120 -7.29 -5.20 0.27
CA PRO A 120 -6.98 -5.94 1.49
C PRO A 120 -6.62 -7.40 1.21
N VAL A 121 -5.51 -7.88 1.78
CA VAL A 121 -5.12 -9.31 1.71
C VAL A 121 -5.81 -10.15 2.79
N GLU A 122 -6.50 -9.51 3.72
CA GLU A 122 -7.21 -10.13 4.84
C GLU A 122 -8.22 -11.22 4.46
N PRO A 123 -9.05 -11.11 3.39
CA PRO A 123 -9.95 -12.19 2.98
C PRO A 123 -9.19 -13.48 2.65
N PHE A 124 -8.02 -13.36 2.00
CA PHE A 124 -7.14 -14.48 1.75
C PHE A 124 -6.58 -15.05 3.05
N ALA A 125 -6.14 -14.20 3.99
CA ALA A 125 -5.68 -14.64 5.31
C ALA A 125 -6.77 -15.45 6.04
N ARG A 126 -8.01 -14.94 6.12
CA ARG A 126 -9.13 -15.64 6.77
C ARG A 126 -9.38 -17.00 6.14
N ARG A 127 -9.45 -17.04 4.81
CA ARG A 127 -9.69 -18.29 4.07
C ARG A 127 -8.56 -19.30 4.26
N LEU A 128 -7.32 -18.83 4.27
CA LEU A 128 -6.13 -19.64 4.47
C LEU A 128 -6.12 -20.31 5.85
N ASN A 129 -6.51 -19.59 6.91
CA ASN A 129 -6.60 -20.15 8.27
C ASN A 129 -7.81 -21.09 8.45
N ALA A 130 -8.93 -20.83 7.78
CA ALA A 130 -10.11 -21.69 7.85
C ALA A 130 -9.87 -23.10 7.25
N LEU A 131 -8.90 -23.24 6.34
CA LEU A 131 -8.57 -24.50 5.68
C LEU A 131 -7.48 -25.32 6.41
N ASN A 132 -7.10 -24.94 7.64
CA ASN A 132 -6.05 -25.60 8.44
C ASN A 132 -4.65 -25.64 7.76
N SER A 133 -4.33 -24.61 6.97
CA SER A 133 -3.02 -24.36 6.31
C SER A 133 -2.73 -25.25 5.08
N PRO A 134 -2.32 -24.69 3.93
CA PRO A 134 -1.95 -25.49 2.77
C PRO A 134 -0.64 -26.25 3.05
N ALA A 135 -0.64 -27.55 2.75
CA ALA A 135 0.54 -28.39 2.84
C ALA A 135 1.49 -28.15 1.65
N THR A 136 0.98 -27.63 0.53
CA THR A 136 1.70 -27.53 -0.74
C THR A 136 1.65 -26.14 -1.37
N TRP A 137 2.61 -25.86 -2.26
CA TRP A 137 2.61 -24.63 -3.07
C TRP A 137 1.41 -24.55 -4.01
N GLU A 138 0.93 -25.68 -4.50
CA GLU A 138 -0.20 -25.74 -5.44
C GLU A 138 -1.52 -25.37 -4.75
N GLU A 139 -1.75 -25.89 -3.54
CA GLU A 139 -2.91 -25.49 -2.72
C GLU A 139 -2.89 -23.99 -2.41
N LEU A 140 -1.72 -23.44 -2.06
CA LEU A 140 -1.57 -22.00 -1.83
C LEU A 140 -1.86 -21.20 -3.11
N ARG A 141 -1.39 -21.68 -4.27
CA ARG A 141 -1.57 -21.06 -5.59
C ARG A 141 -3.04 -21.02 -5.98
N SER A 142 -3.71 -22.17 -6.01
CA SER A 142 -5.13 -22.25 -6.35
C SER A 142 -5.97 -21.42 -5.40
N LEU A 143 -5.69 -21.46 -4.09
CA LEU A 143 -6.42 -20.65 -3.12
C LEU A 143 -6.25 -19.15 -3.37
N TRP A 144 -5.03 -18.71 -3.70
CA TRP A 144 -4.75 -17.31 -4.01
C TRP A 144 -5.61 -16.80 -5.17
N TYR A 145 -5.60 -17.52 -6.29
CA TYR A 145 -6.34 -17.08 -7.48
C TYR A 145 -7.85 -17.13 -7.28
N VAL A 146 -8.37 -18.10 -6.50
CA VAL A 146 -9.79 -18.16 -6.15
C VAL A 146 -10.20 -16.97 -5.28
N VAL A 147 -9.46 -16.68 -4.20
CA VAL A 147 -9.83 -15.60 -3.27
C VAL A 147 -9.62 -14.22 -3.89
N ALA A 148 -8.60 -14.07 -4.74
CA ALA A 148 -8.35 -12.83 -5.45
C ALA A 148 -9.30 -12.60 -6.66
N GLU A 149 -10.27 -13.50 -6.87
CA GLU A 149 -11.19 -13.49 -8.03
C GLU A 149 -10.46 -13.28 -9.37
N ALA A 150 -9.35 -14.01 -9.55
CA ALA A 150 -8.56 -13.88 -10.77
C ALA A 150 -9.36 -14.36 -11.99
N SER A 151 -9.12 -13.75 -13.16
CA SER A 151 -9.71 -14.21 -14.43
C SER A 151 -9.31 -15.64 -14.79
N ASP A 152 -8.11 -16.02 -14.36
CA ASP A 152 -7.45 -17.29 -14.59
C ASP A 152 -6.34 -17.46 -13.54
N GLU A 153 -5.78 -18.66 -13.47
CA GLU A 153 -4.67 -18.96 -12.57
C GLU A 153 -3.29 -18.86 -13.24
N HIS A 154 -3.19 -18.26 -14.42
CA HIS A 154 -1.91 -18.17 -15.14
C HIS A 154 -1.02 -17.11 -14.49
N PRO A 155 0.16 -17.48 -13.95
CA PRO A 155 1.03 -16.55 -13.26
C PRO A 155 1.80 -15.68 -14.24
N ASP A 156 1.26 -14.51 -14.57
CA ASP A 156 1.92 -13.53 -15.42
C ASP A 156 1.93 -12.11 -14.81
N ARG A 157 2.59 -11.17 -15.49
CA ARG A 157 2.73 -9.77 -15.03
C ARG A 157 1.43 -8.95 -15.07
N TYR A 158 0.39 -9.43 -15.77
CA TYR A 158 -0.87 -8.74 -16.03
C TYR A 158 -2.08 -9.38 -15.34
N ASN A 159 -1.91 -10.56 -14.72
CA ASN A 159 -2.97 -11.25 -14.00
C ASN A 159 -3.67 -10.32 -12.99
N SER A 160 -5.00 -10.38 -12.96
CA SER A 160 -5.85 -9.46 -12.20
C SER A 160 -5.68 -9.58 -10.69
N SER A 161 -5.21 -10.72 -10.17
CA SER A 161 -4.97 -10.93 -8.73
C SER A 161 -3.85 -10.04 -8.15
N ARG A 162 -3.10 -9.34 -9.00
CA ARG A 162 -1.95 -8.50 -8.59
C ARG A 162 -2.30 -7.31 -7.71
N TYR A 163 -3.56 -6.85 -7.71
CA TYR A 163 -3.97 -5.58 -7.10
C TYR A 163 -4.35 -5.73 -5.64
N THR A 164 -3.42 -6.29 -4.86
CA THR A 164 -3.55 -6.61 -3.42
C THR A 164 -2.38 -6.00 -2.65
N GLU A 165 -2.57 -5.71 -1.36
CA GLU A 165 -1.54 -5.12 -0.48
C GLU A 165 -0.25 -5.97 -0.46
N ILE A 166 -0.43 -7.29 -0.34
CA ILE A 166 0.58 -8.32 -0.57
C ILE A 166 0.12 -9.13 -1.79
N ASN A 167 0.85 -9.00 -2.89
CA ASN A 167 0.58 -9.70 -4.13
C ASN A 167 1.37 -11.01 -4.21
N LEU A 168 0.66 -12.14 -4.06
CA LEU A 168 1.23 -13.48 -4.23
C LEU A 168 1.25 -13.98 -5.66
N ASN A 169 0.62 -13.32 -6.64
CA ASN A 169 0.87 -13.66 -8.04
C ASN A 169 2.36 -13.47 -8.41
N SER A 170 3.02 -12.49 -7.78
CA SER A 170 4.47 -12.32 -7.93
C SER A 170 5.28 -13.50 -7.39
N LEU A 171 4.75 -14.27 -6.42
CA LEU A 171 5.41 -15.45 -5.89
C LEU A 171 5.44 -16.55 -6.95
N PHE A 172 4.31 -16.77 -7.63
CA PHE A 172 4.21 -17.81 -8.65
C PHE A 172 4.83 -17.41 -9.99
N TYR A 173 4.88 -16.11 -10.30
CA TYR A 173 5.47 -15.60 -11.54
C TYR A 173 6.97 -15.27 -11.43
N ARG A 174 7.40 -14.60 -10.35
CA ARG A 174 8.77 -14.08 -10.17
C ARG A 174 9.51 -14.67 -8.98
N GLN A 175 8.87 -15.57 -8.22
CA GLN A 175 9.45 -16.13 -6.98
C GLN A 175 9.76 -15.06 -5.93
N THR A 176 8.98 -13.98 -5.92
CA THR A 176 9.08 -12.91 -4.92
C THR A 176 7.71 -12.58 -4.33
N ILE A 177 7.65 -12.18 -3.07
CA ILE A 177 6.45 -11.56 -2.51
C ILE A 177 6.51 -10.06 -2.83
N GLU A 178 5.45 -9.53 -3.44
CA GLU A 178 5.37 -8.11 -3.78
C GLU A 178 4.48 -7.35 -2.78
N PHE A 179 5.04 -6.36 -2.11
CA PHE A 179 4.31 -5.42 -1.25
C PHE A 179 3.99 -4.15 -2.04
N ARG A 180 2.71 -3.78 -2.13
CA ARG A 180 2.22 -2.74 -3.07
C ARG A 180 1.43 -1.60 -2.44
N ALA A 181 1.07 -1.71 -1.16
CA ALA A 181 0.19 -0.75 -0.49
C ALA A 181 0.78 0.67 -0.35
N PHE A 182 2.09 0.83 -0.50
CA PHE A 182 2.77 2.03 -0.03
C PHE A 182 2.68 3.21 -1.00
N ASN A 183 2.48 4.40 -0.43
CA ASN A 183 2.53 5.66 -1.17
C ASN A 183 3.93 5.95 -1.72
N SER A 184 4.01 6.65 -2.86
CA SER A 184 5.28 7.21 -3.29
C SER A 184 5.88 8.20 -2.28
N THR A 185 7.19 8.27 -2.26
CA THR A 185 7.93 9.27 -1.46
C THR A 185 9.14 9.74 -2.25
N ASN A 186 9.66 10.91 -1.89
CA ASN A 186 11.00 11.35 -2.27
C ASN A 186 11.90 11.52 -1.03
N HIS A 187 11.47 11.00 0.14
CA HIS A 187 12.22 11.05 1.39
C HIS A 187 12.96 9.74 1.64
N ALA A 188 14.29 9.77 1.51
CA ALA A 188 15.15 8.58 1.67
C ALA A 188 14.98 7.86 3.02
N GLY A 189 14.69 8.58 4.11
CA GLY A 189 14.40 7.98 5.42
C GLY A 189 13.08 7.21 5.47
N LYS A 190 12.05 7.70 4.76
CA LYS A 190 10.75 7.03 4.68
C LYS A 190 10.84 5.80 3.79
N LEU A 191 11.60 5.89 2.68
CA LEU A 191 11.91 4.74 1.85
C LEU A 191 12.62 3.63 2.65
N ARG A 192 13.67 3.97 3.40
CA ARG A 192 14.33 3.00 4.30
C ARG A 192 13.36 2.39 5.31
N THR A 193 12.45 3.20 5.85
CA THR A 193 11.45 2.73 6.82
C THR A 193 10.56 1.65 6.22
N ILE A 194 10.05 1.88 5.01
CA ILE A 194 9.21 0.90 4.29
C ILE A 194 10.01 -0.37 3.98
N LEU A 195 11.25 -0.23 3.46
CA LEU A 195 12.13 -1.36 3.14
C LEU A 195 12.43 -2.22 4.38
N VAL A 196 12.81 -1.59 5.50
CA VAL A 196 13.09 -2.30 6.74
C VAL A 196 11.83 -3.01 7.26
N LEU A 197 10.66 -2.38 7.19
CA LEU A 197 9.41 -2.99 7.64
C LEU A 197 9.10 -4.27 6.86
N VAL A 198 9.14 -4.24 5.52
CA VAL A 198 8.82 -5.43 4.70
C VAL A 198 9.87 -6.53 4.82
N LEU A 199 11.15 -6.17 4.96
CA LEU A 199 12.20 -7.13 5.22
C LEU A 199 12.05 -7.76 6.60
N ALA A 200 11.65 -6.99 7.61
CA ALA A 200 11.44 -7.49 8.97
C ALA A 200 10.21 -8.40 9.04
N LEU A 201 9.10 -8.07 8.37
CA LEU A 201 7.93 -8.94 8.22
C LEU A 201 8.31 -10.28 7.58
N THR A 202 9.05 -10.22 6.46
CA THR A 202 9.48 -11.43 5.74
C THR A 202 10.48 -12.26 6.56
N SER A 203 11.43 -11.59 7.25
CA SER A 203 12.39 -12.24 8.14
C SER A 203 11.73 -12.90 9.34
N PHE A 204 10.74 -12.24 9.95
CA PHE A 204 9.93 -12.82 11.02
C PHE A 204 9.22 -14.09 10.53
N ALA A 205 8.50 -14.00 9.42
CA ALA A 205 7.77 -15.14 8.86
C ALA A 205 8.68 -16.33 8.51
N ARG A 206 9.91 -16.07 8.08
CA ARG A 206 10.93 -17.10 7.83
C ARG A 206 11.45 -17.75 9.12
N ARG A 207 11.60 -16.99 10.20
CA ARG A 207 12.17 -17.48 11.48
C ARG A 207 11.14 -18.11 12.41
N TYR A 208 9.86 -17.79 12.25
CA TYR A 208 8.81 -18.29 13.12
C TYR A 208 8.62 -19.80 12.92
N ASP A 209 8.66 -20.54 14.02
CA ASP A 209 8.41 -21.98 14.02
C ASP A 209 6.91 -22.25 13.96
N GLY A 210 6.47 -22.84 12.85
CA GLY A 210 5.07 -23.20 12.62
C GLY A 210 4.31 -22.16 11.78
N VAL A 211 3.04 -21.92 12.15
CA VAL A 211 2.15 -20.95 11.50
C VAL A 211 1.79 -19.88 12.52
N TYR A 212 2.16 -18.63 12.24
CA TYR A 212 1.78 -17.51 13.11
C TYR A 212 0.26 -17.32 13.06
N PRO A 213 -0.46 -17.24 14.20
CA PRO A 213 -1.91 -17.13 14.19
C PRO A 213 -2.39 -15.82 13.59
N LEU A 214 -3.52 -15.85 12.89
CA LEU A 214 -4.21 -14.63 12.45
C LEU A 214 -4.93 -14.00 13.64
N HIS A 215 -4.56 -12.77 13.97
CA HIS A 215 -5.16 -12.01 15.05
C HIS A 215 -5.53 -10.61 14.55
N ILE A 216 -6.81 -10.37 14.33
CA ILE A 216 -7.33 -9.10 13.84
C ILE A 216 -8.09 -8.44 14.97
N GLU A 217 -7.56 -7.33 15.45
CA GLU A 217 -8.19 -6.48 16.45
C GLU A 217 -8.30 -5.04 15.92
N PRO A 218 -9.42 -4.35 16.18
CA PRO A 218 -9.54 -2.93 15.91
C PRO A 218 -8.52 -2.09 16.69
N ILE A 219 -8.21 -0.90 16.18
CA ILE A 219 -7.39 0.11 16.89
C ILE A 219 -8.34 1.20 17.37
N ALA A 220 -8.63 1.20 18.67
CA ALA A 220 -9.63 2.11 19.25
C ALA A 220 -9.18 3.57 19.24
N ASP A 221 -7.92 3.83 19.57
CA ASP A 221 -7.38 5.18 19.72
C ASP A 221 -5.87 5.23 19.50
N LYS A 222 -5.31 6.43 19.64
CA LYS A 222 -3.87 6.71 19.53
C LYS A 222 -3.03 5.92 20.54
N SER A 223 -3.52 5.71 21.77
CA SER A 223 -2.77 4.98 22.81
C SER A 223 -2.64 3.51 22.42
N THR A 224 -3.75 2.90 22.03
CA THR A 224 -3.84 1.54 21.50
C THR A 224 -2.92 1.37 20.30
N ALA A 225 -2.91 2.34 19.36
CA ALA A 225 -2.02 2.32 18.21
C ALA A 225 -0.53 2.32 18.61
N ALA A 226 -0.15 3.16 19.58
CA ALA A 226 1.22 3.25 20.06
C ALA A 226 1.68 1.97 20.77
N GLU A 227 0.83 1.40 21.63
CA GLU A 227 1.11 0.12 22.32
C GLU A 227 1.30 -1.03 21.32
N ARG A 228 0.39 -1.15 20.35
CA ARG A 228 0.50 -2.15 19.29
C ARG A 228 1.72 -1.94 18.40
N ALA A 229 2.12 -0.69 18.15
CA ALA A 229 3.36 -0.40 17.42
C ALA A 229 4.60 -0.91 18.17
N VAL A 230 4.67 -0.70 19.48
CA VAL A 230 5.76 -1.23 20.32
C VAL A 230 5.78 -2.76 20.31
N ALA A 231 4.61 -3.41 20.41
CA ALA A 231 4.48 -4.86 20.32
C ALA A 231 4.95 -5.38 18.95
N LEU A 232 4.52 -4.73 17.86
CA LEU A 232 4.94 -5.08 16.50
C LEU A 232 6.45 -4.88 16.30
N PHE A 233 7.04 -3.80 16.82
CA PHE A 233 8.49 -3.57 16.72
C PHE A 233 9.30 -4.66 17.42
N SER A 234 8.78 -5.14 18.55
CA SER A 234 9.38 -6.25 19.31
C SER A 234 9.26 -7.55 18.53
N LEU A 235 8.07 -7.86 17.99
CA LEU A 235 7.80 -9.04 17.16
C LEU A 235 8.72 -9.10 15.94
N LEU A 236 8.87 -7.97 15.24
CA LEU A 236 9.69 -7.83 14.04
C LEU A 236 11.19 -7.69 14.34
N SER A 237 11.58 -7.67 15.62
CA SER A 237 12.97 -7.51 16.05
C SER A 237 13.63 -6.22 15.55
N ILE A 238 12.85 -5.13 15.42
CA ILE A 238 13.33 -3.80 15.01
C ILE A 238 13.43 -2.83 16.21
N GLY A 239 13.57 -3.38 17.42
CA GLY A 239 13.72 -2.65 18.67
C GLY A 239 15.12 -2.05 18.93
N GLY A 240 16.12 -2.43 18.13
CA GLY A 240 17.51 -1.99 18.29
C GLY A 240 17.76 -0.50 17.97
N PRO A 241 18.86 0.09 18.48
CA PRO A 241 19.23 1.48 18.22
C PRO A 241 19.45 1.79 16.73
N GLU A 242 19.91 0.82 15.95
CA GLU A 242 20.10 0.90 14.49
C GLU A 242 18.79 1.17 13.72
N PHE A 243 17.66 0.81 14.32
CA PHE A 243 16.31 1.02 13.80
C PHE A 243 15.59 2.22 14.43
N ARG A 244 16.24 3.01 15.29
CA ARG A 244 15.62 4.18 15.95
C ARG A 244 14.90 5.09 14.96
N ARG A 245 15.58 5.54 13.90
CA ARG A 245 14.97 6.43 12.88
C ARG A 245 13.83 5.78 12.09
N VAL A 246 13.83 4.45 11.95
CA VAL A 246 12.74 3.70 11.31
C VAL A 246 11.50 3.77 12.21
N ARG A 247 11.67 3.48 13.50
CA ARG A 247 10.59 3.60 14.50
C ARG A 247 10.08 5.03 14.65
N ASP A 248 10.97 6.02 14.68
CA ASP A 248 10.59 7.44 14.73
C ASP A 248 9.68 7.81 13.55
N HIS A 249 9.99 7.32 12.34
CA HIS A 249 9.15 7.56 11.16
C HIS A 249 7.79 6.87 11.24
N LEU A 250 7.72 5.64 11.77
CA LEU A 250 6.47 4.88 11.94
C LEU A 250 5.58 5.53 12.99
N LEU A 251 6.14 5.89 14.15
CA LEU A 251 5.42 6.56 15.24
C LEU A 251 4.93 7.96 14.84
N ALA A 252 5.72 8.70 14.04
CA ALA A 252 5.28 9.97 13.48
C ALA A 252 4.08 9.82 12.53
N GLY A 253 3.91 8.64 11.90
CA GLY A 253 2.71 8.33 11.11
C GLY A 253 1.47 8.20 11.98
N ILE A 254 1.58 7.50 13.11
CA ILE A 254 0.50 7.41 14.12
C ILE A 254 0.15 8.80 14.64
N GLU A 255 1.14 9.59 15.04
CA GLU A 255 0.91 10.97 15.49
C GLU A 255 0.14 11.79 14.46
N LYS A 256 0.52 11.67 13.19
CA LYS A 256 -0.16 12.38 12.09
C LYS A 256 -1.59 11.88 11.88
N HIS A 257 -1.82 10.58 11.99
CA HIS A 257 -3.14 9.98 11.79
C HIS A 257 -4.15 10.49 12.83
N TYR A 258 -3.71 10.59 14.10
CA TYR A 258 -4.55 11.03 15.22
C TYR A 258 -4.41 12.52 15.57
N ARG A 259 -3.75 13.32 14.73
CA ARG A 259 -3.56 14.76 15.01
C ARG A 259 -4.90 15.50 14.79
N PRO A 260 -5.39 16.28 15.78
CA PRO A 260 -6.52 17.19 15.58
C PRO A 260 -6.21 18.17 14.44
N LYS A 261 -7.11 18.30 13.48
CA LYS A 261 -6.95 19.22 12.35
C LYS A 261 -7.74 20.50 12.61
N ASP A 262 -7.10 21.48 13.25
CA ASP A 262 -7.63 22.84 13.30
C ASP A 262 -7.40 23.54 11.95
N ASP A 263 -8.37 23.47 11.04
CA ASP A 263 -8.37 24.35 9.85
C ASP A 263 -9.59 25.30 9.80
N GLY A 264 -10.46 25.26 10.81
CA GLY A 264 -11.59 26.17 10.91
C GLY A 264 -12.68 25.94 9.85
N SER A 265 -12.58 24.89 9.03
CA SER A 265 -13.66 24.43 8.16
C SER A 265 -14.35 23.21 8.78
N SER A 266 -15.31 23.47 9.67
CA SER A 266 -16.16 22.44 10.27
C SER A 266 -17.23 21.98 9.26
N VAL A 267 -16.84 21.23 8.24
CA VAL A 267 -17.81 20.54 7.37
C VAL A 267 -17.82 19.07 7.79
N VAL A 268 -18.73 18.74 8.71
CA VAL A 268 -18.99 17.35 9.07
C VAL A 268 -19.78 16.72 7.93
N TYR A 269 -19.19 15.74 7.28
CA TYR A 269 -19.86 14.92 6.28
C TYR A 269 -20.51 13.73 6.99
N CYS A 270 -21.80 13.52 6.77
CA CYS A 270 -22.49 12.30 7.17
C CYS A 270 -22.74 11.45 5.93
N PHE A 271 -22.42 10.16 5.99
CA PHE A 271 -22.81 9.20 4.95
C PHE A 271 -23.93 8.31 5.47
N GLU A 272 -25.17 8.60 5.06
CA GLU A 272 -26.36 7.83 5.45
C GLU A 272 -26.58 6.70 4.42
N GLY A 273 -26.20 5.47 4.76
CA GLY A 273 -26.35 4.31 3.87
C GLY A 273 -26.48 3.01 4.64
N GLN A 274 -27.47 2.19 4.27
CA GLN A 274 -27.71 0.82 4.78
C GLN A 274 -27.73 0.63 6.32
N GLY A 275 -27.98 1.69 7.08
CA GLY A 275 -28.03 1.67 8.55
C GLY A 275 -26.68 1.85 9.24
N MET A 276 -25.65 2.27 8.49
CA MET A 276 -24.35 2.68 9.02
C MET A 276 -24.18 4.18 8.85
N PHE A 277 -23.58 4.83 9.84
CA PHE A 277 -23.35 6.27 9.87
C PHE A 277 -21.87 6.53 10.08
N PHE A 278 -21.27 7.31 9.19
CA PHE A 278 -19.89 7.78 9.29
C PHE A 278 -19.92 9.30 9.33
N GLU A 279 -19.16 9.90 10.25
CA GLU A 279 -19.07 11.35 10.42
C GLU A 279 -17.60 11.74 10.40
N GLY A 280 -17.18 12.54 9.42
CA GLY A 280 -15.79 13.01 9.33
C GLY A 280 -15.70 14.50 9.02
N ASP A 281 -14.65 15.14 9.50
CA ASP A 281 -14.39 16.58 9.27
C ASP A 281 -13.74 16.85 7.90
N SER A 282 -13.53 15.80 7.09
CA SER A 282 -13.01 15.88 5.71
C SER A 282 -13.49 14.69 4.88
N HIS A 283 -13.55 14.80 3.55
CA HIS A 283 -13.91 13.68 2.69
C HIS A 283 -12.93 12.51 2.84
N ARG A 284 -11.64 12.80 3.05
CA ARG A 284 -10.64 11.77 3.33
C ARG A 284 -10.99 11.00 4.59
N GLU A 285 -11.29 11.70 5.68
CA GLU A 285 -11.61 11.06 6.95
C GLU A 285 -12.90 10.25 6.84
N LEU A 286 -13.91 10.80 6.16
CA LEU A 286 -15.12 10.05 5.88
C LEU A 286 -14.82 8.80 5.07
N LEU A 287 -13.99 8.89 4.02
CA LEU A 287 -13.59 7.72 3.23
C LEU A 287 -12.74 6.72 4.05
N ASP A 288 -11.85 7.20 4.92
CA ASP A 288 -11.06 6.36 5.83
C ASP A 288 -12.01 5.60 6.78
N GLN A 289 -12.98 6.29 7.40
CA GLN A 289 -14.00 5.68 8.26
C GLN A 289 -14.91 4.70 7.51
N VAL A 290 -15.31 5.03 6.28
CA VAL A 290 -16.08 4.14 5.41
C VAL A 290 -15.27 2.87 5.13
N VAL A 291 -14.00 3.00 4.71
CA VAL A 291 -13.13 1.86 4.41
C VAL A 291 -12.85 1.00 5.65
N ASP A 292 -12.58 1.62 6.79
CA ASP A 292 -12.20 0.94 8.03
C ASP A 292 -13.43 0.44 8.82
N GLY A 293 -14.60 1.02 8.59
CA GLY A 293 -15.79 0.85 9.42
C GLY A 293 -16.77 -0.23 8.98
N ARG A 294 -16.30 -1.41 8.52
CA ARG A 294 -17.15 -2.53 8.02
C ARG A 294 -18.13 -2.19 6.89
N PHE A 295 -18.14 -0.97 6.33
CA PHE A 295 -18.93 -0.63 5.15
C PHE A 295 -18.56 -1.50 3.94
N LEU A 296 -17.29 -1.92 3.87
CA LEU A 296 -16.83 -2.85 2.86
C LEU A 296 -17.46 -4.26 3.03
N ASP A 297 -18.04 -4.62 4.17
CA ASP A 297 -18.72 -5.92 4.30
C ASP A 297 -20.08 -5.94 3.59
N ASP A 298 -20.56 -4.78 3.15
CA ASP A 298 -21.83 -4.62 2.46
C ASP A 298 -21.80 -5.22 1.03
N PRO A 299 -22.72 -6.15 0.70
CA PRO A 299 -22.74 -6.80 -0.61
C PRO A 299 -22.93 -5.85 -1.80
N ASN A 300 -23.69 -4.76 -1.63
CA ASN A 300 -23.92 -3.79 -2.71
C ASN A 300 -22.67 -2.92 -2.93
N VAL A 301 -21.98 -2.56 -1.85
CA VAL A 301 -20.68 -1.86 -1.92
C VAL A 301 -19.65 -2.76 -2.58
N GLN A 302 -19.54 -4.03 -2.19
CA GLN A 302 -18.63 -4.98 -2.83
C GLN A 302 -18.95 -5.18 -4.32
N ALA A 303 -20.22 -5.25 -4.69
CA ALA A 303 -20.63 -5.32 -6.09
C ALA A 303 -20.20 -4.06 -6.88
N PHE A 304 -20.38 -2.86 -6.31
CA PHE A 304 -19.92 -1.61 -6.90
C PHE A 304 -18.39 -1.56 -7.05
N LEU A 305 -17.66 -1.89 -5.99
CA LEU A 305 -16.20 -1.93 -6.02
C LEU A 305 -15.68 -2.94 -7.04
N THR A 306 -16.31 -4.12 -7.12
CA THR A 306 -16.01 -5.14 -8.13
C THR A 306 -16.26 -4.63 -9.56
N LYS A 307 -17.37 -3.92 -9.82
CA LYS A 307 -17.61 -3.25 -11.11
C LYS A 307 -16.53 -2.20 -11.41
N LEU A 308 -16.12 -1.45 -10.39
CA LEU A 308 -15.12 -0.39 -10.50
C LEU A 308 -13.71 -0.96 -10.76
N ARG A 309 -13.39 -2.12 -10.17
CA ARG A 309 -12.15 -2.90 -10.35
C ARG A 309 -12.08 -3.64 -11.69
N LYS A 310 -13.19 -4.22 -12.17
CA LYS A 310 -13.25 -5.05 -13.41
C LYS A 310 -13.21 -4.25 -14.72
N ARG A 311 -13.33 -2.92 -14.70
CA ARG A 311 -13.18 -2.09 -15.91
C ARG A 311 -11.69 -1.85 -16.21
N SER A 312 -11.17 -2.57 -17.20
CA SER A 312 -9.78 -2.73 -17.68
C SER A 312 -8.92 -1.49 -17.96
N LYS A 313 -9.39 -0.27 -17.68
CA LYS A 313 -8.64 0.98 -17.90
C LYS A 313 -8.30 1.64 -16.56
N SER A 314 -7.11 2.24 -16.49
CA SER A 314 -6.71 3.18 -15.42
C SER A 314 -7.87 4.12 -15.08
N LEU A 315 -8.08 4.41 -13.80
CA LEU A 315 -9.15 5.32 -13.36
C LEU A 315 -9.08 6.71 -14.02
N LEU A 316 -7.88 7.12 -14.44
CA LEU A 316 -7.61 8.36 -15.20
C LEU A 316 -8.12 8.32 -16.64
N LEU A 317 -8.46 7.14 -17.17
CA LEU A 317 -9.01 6.93 -18.52
C LEU A 317 -10.53 6.68 -18.50
N LYS A 318 -11.17 6.82 -17.33
CA LYS A 318 -12.62 6.67 -17.19
C LYS A 318 -13.28 8.04 -17.44
N PRO A 319 -14.08 8.20 -18.52
CA PRO A 319 -14.65 9.49 -18.92
C PRO A 319 -15.40 10.19 -17.78
N TRP A 320 -16.12 9.45 -16.92
CA TRP A 320 -16.89 10.00 -15.80
C TRP A 320 -16.05 10.41 -14.56
N LEU A 321 -14.76 10.09 -14.53
CA LEU A 321 -13.77 10.59 -13.54
C LEU A 321 -12.91 11.71 -14.16
N ALA A 322 -12.76 11.71 -15.48
CA ALA A 322 -11.96 12.67 -16.25
C ALA A 322 -12.67 14.02 -16.53
N HIS A 323 -13.96 14.15 -16.20
CA HIS A 323 -14.72 15.38 -16.39
C HIS A 323 -14.47 16.45 -15.32
N GLU A 324 -13.90 16.08 -14.18
CA GLU A 324 -13.32 17.05 -13.25
C GLU A 324 -11.80 16.99 -13.42
N VAL A 325 -11.19 18.13 -13.71
CA VAL A 325 -9.73 18.27 -13.67
C VAL A 325 -9.31 18.17 -12.21
N LEU A 326 -9.31 16.94 -11.68
CA LEU A 326 -8.78 16.65 -10.36
C LEU A 326 -7.28 16.84 -10.48
N THR A 327 -6.80 18.02 -10.08
CA THR A 327 -5.40 18.18 -9.74
C THR A 327 -5.19 17.34 -8.50
N VAL A 328 -4.73 16.10 -8.69
CA VAL A 328 -4.55 15.04 -7.67
C VAL A 328 -3.56 15.44 -6.55
N SER A 329 -3.20 16.71 -6.43
CA SER A 329 -2.48 17.26 -5.28
C SER A 329 -3.32 17.32 -4.01
N ASP A 330 -4.65 17.25 -4.12
CA ASP A 330 -5.56 17.28 -2.97
C ASP A 330 -6.20 15.89 -2.73
N HIS A 331 -5.74 15.22 -1.67
CA HIS A 331 -6.29 13.93 -1.25
C HIS A 331 -7.77 14.04 -0.89
N ASP A 332 -8.23 15.19 -0.41
CA ASP A 332 -9.64 15.38 -0.08
C ASP A 332 -10.50 15.44 -1.35
N GLY A 333 -10.00 16.08 -2.42
CA GLY A 333 -10.65 16.07 -3.72
C GLY A 333 -10.79 14.68 -4.33
N TYR A 334 -9.81 13.81 -4.14
CA TYR A 334 -9.91 12.41 -4.57
C TYR A 334 -10.93 11.62 -3.73
N ALA A 335 -10.89 11.77 -2.41
CA ALA A 335 -11.84 11.12 -1.52
C ALA A 335 -13.27 11.59 -1.80
N ARG A 336 -13.47 12.88 -2.04
CA ARG A 336 -14.72 13.48 -2.51
C ARG A 336 -15.23 12.82 -3.78
N ALA A 337 -14.37 12.65 -4.78
CA ALA A 337 -14.76 12.01 -6.04
C ALA A 337 -15.26 10.57 -5.84
N ILE A 338 -14.62 9.80 -4.95
CA ILE A 338 -15.08 8.44 -4.60
C ILE A 338 -16.41 8.49 -3.86
N LEU A 339 -16.54 9.33 -2.84
CA LEU A 339 -17.76 9.45 -2.04
C LEU A 339 -18.95 9.90 -2.89
N SER A 340 -18.77 10.90 -3.76
CA SER A 340 -19.80 11.33 -4.72
C SER A 340 -20.13 10.24 -5.75
N MET A 341 -19.20 9.35 -6.09
CA MET A 341 -19.52 8.17 -6.91
C MET A 341 -20.40 7.17 -6.17
N MET A 342 -20.08 6.89 -4.91
CA MET A 342 -20.89 6.00 -4.07
C MET A 342 -22.32 6.55 -3.93
N GLU A 343 -22.46 7.86 -3.76
CA GLU A 343 -23.75 8.54 -3.70
C GLU A 343 -24.56 8.41 -4.99
N ARG A 344 -23.95 8.66 -6.15
CA ARG A 344 -24.63 8.51 -7.46
C ARG A 344 -25.12 7.07 -7.74
N GLU A 345 -24.45 6.08 -7.17
CA GLU A 345 -24.83 4.67 -7.30
C GLU A 345 -25.81 4.22 -6.20
N GLY A 346 -26.29 5.16 -5.37
CA GLY A 346 -27.29 4.90 -4.33
C GLY A 346 -26.76 4.12 -3.13
N LEU A 347 -25.43 4.10 -2.91
CA LEU A 347 -24.81 3.39 -1.80
C LEU A 347 -24.87 4.16 -0.47
N GLY A 348 -25.22 5.44 -0.53
CA GLY A 348 -25.54 6.29 0.62
C GLY A 348 -25.64 7.76 0.20
N LEU A 349 -26.04 8.61 1.12
CA LEU A 349 -26.22 10.05 0.89
C LEU A 349 -25.13 10.84 1.60
N LEU A 350 -24.43 11.73 0.89
CA LEU A 350 -23.44 12.62 1.49
C LEU A 350 -24.13 13.90 1.96
N THR A 351 -24.27 14.10 3.27
CA THR A 351 -24.87 15.33 3.82
C THR A 351 -23.84 16.15 4.61
N THR A 352 -24.04 17.46 4.67
CA THR A 352 -23.23 18.35 5.51
C THR A 352 -24.04 18.75 6.74
N ARG A 353 -23.50 18.62 7.96
CA ARG A 353 -24.21 19.14 9.15
C ARG A 353 -24.49 20.63 8.98
N GLY A 354 -25.78 21.00 9.02
CA GLY A 354 -26.25 22.38 8.92
C GLY A 354 -26.88 22.78 7.58
N ALA A 355 -27.08 21.85 6.64
CA ALA A 355 -27.84 22.05 5.40
C ALA A 355 -29.26 21.49 5.47
#